data_AF-A0A1M3NYH4-F1
#
_entry.id   AF-A0A1M3NYH4-F1
#
_cell.length_a   1.000
_cell.length_b   1.000
_cell.length_c   1.000
_cell.angle_alpha   90.00
_cell.angle_beta   90.00
_cell.angle_gamma   90.00
#
_symmetry.space_group_name_H-M   'P 1'
#
loop_
_entity.id
_entity.type
_entity.pdbx_description
1 polymer ?
#
loop_
_entity_poly.entity_id
_entity_poly.type
_entity_poly.pdbx_seq_one_letter_code
_entity_poly.pdbx_strand_id
1 'polypeptide(L)'
;MCSPPAPETDDDLKHLADSLDVLAQSTNAQGRDSGLARIHASKFYVLANAMDSFVKMSQDLIDEFVTRGDLVGARQLIEEHLLPVVIEQRMLDKIVSVRSQYAVILGYCGEHDAAAAELARLAPYRPGLTAAQNAEIDNQCELVVHLRRNRG
;
A
#
# COMPACT_ATOMS: atom_id res chain seq x y z
N MET A 1 29.55 34.96 -1.50
CA MET A 1 29.12 33.56 -1.28
C MET A 1 27.69 33.61 -0.81
N CYS A 2 26.72 33.14 -1.61
CA CYS A 2 25.36 32.92 -1.10
C CYS A 2 25.38 31.66 -0.23
N SER A 3 24.92 31.76 1.01
CA SER A 3 24.59 30.56 1.80
C SER A 3 23.49 29.78 1.08
N PRO A 4 23.52 28.44 1.07
CA PRO A 4 22.38 27.66 0.59
C PRO A 4 21.14 28.02 1.43
N PRO A 5 19.94 28.05 0.84
CA PRO A 5 18.71 28.18 1.62
C PRO A 5 18.67 27.06 2.65
N ALA A 6 18.25 27.36 3.88
CA ALA A 6 18.07 26.33 4.90
C ALA A 6 17.09 25.29 4.34
N PRO A 7 17.39 23.97 4.45
CA PRO A 7 16.42 22.96 4.06
C PRO A 7 15.12 23.20 4.85
N GLU A 8 14.00 23.18 4.15
CA GLU A 8 12.70 23.26 4.79
C GLU A 8 12.50 21.96 5.58
N THR A 9 12.08 22.04 6.85
CA THR A 9 12.03 20.89 7.77
C THR A 9 11.29 19.67 7.18
N ASP A 10 10.31 19.91 6.30
CA ASP A 10 9.56 18.87 5.60
C ASP A 10 10.40 18.08 4.58
N ASP A 11 11.34 18.75 3.89
CA ASP A 11 12.26 18.11 2.94
C ASP A 11 13.24 17.19 3.69
N ASP A 12 13.78 17.62 4.83
CA ASP A 12 14.67 16.80 5.66
C ASP A 12 13.93 15.56 6.22
N LEU A 13 12.69 15.75 6.67
CA LEU A 13 11.84 14.65 7.14
C LEU A 13 11.58 13.64 6.01
N LYS A 14 11.25 14.12 4.81
CA LYS A 14 11.04 13.27 3.65
C LYS A 14 12.32 12.55 3.24
N HIS A 15 13.47 13.22 3.22
CA HIS A 15 14.75 12.59 2.89
C HIS A 15 15.14 11.50 3.89
N LEU A 16 14.86 11.69 5.17
CA LEU A 16 15.03 10.65 6.18
C LEU A 16 14.09 9.47 5.93
N ALA A 17 12.83 9.73 5.58
CA ALA A 17 11.86 8.69 5.21
C ALA A 17 12.32 7.88 3.99
N ASP A 18 12.76 8.56 2.92
CA ASP A 18 13.27 7.92 1.70
C ASP A 18 14.49 7.05 2.01
N SER A 19 15.40 7.52 2.87
CA SER A 19 16.59 6.75 3.26
C SER A 19 16.23 5.47 4.02
N LEU A 20 15.23 5.53 4.90
CA LEU A 20 14.72 4.37 5.64
C LEU A 20 14.00 3.38 4.71
N ASP A 21 13.20 3.87 3.77
CA ASP A 21 12.50 3.00 2.83
C ASP A 21 13.49 2.30 1.86
N VAL A 22 14.49 3.01 1.34
CA VAL A 22 15.54 2.41 0.52
C VAL A 22 16.36 1.36 1.31
N LEU A 23 16.67 1.63 2.58
CA LEU A 23 17.31 0.64 3.46
C LEU A 23 16.43 -0.61 3.58
N ALA A 24 15.12 -0.44 3.77
CA ALA A 24 14.20 -1.56 3.87
C ALA A 24 14.12 -2.36 2.57
N GLN A 25 13.95 -1.69 1.44
CA GLN A 25 13.94 -2.31 0.11
C GLN A 25 15.23 -3.10 -0.15
N SER A 26 16.39 -2.52 0.16
CA SER A 26 17.69 -3.17 -0.03
C SER A 26 17.88 -4.39 0.89
N THR A 27 17.40 -4.30 2.13
CA THR A 27 17.46 -5.40 3.11
C THR A 27 16.56 -6.55 2.67
N ASN A 28 15.33 -6.23 2.25
CA ASN A 28 14.35 -7.20 1.76
C ASN A 28 14.82 -7.87 0.46
N ALA A 29 15.46 -7.13 -0.45
CA ALA A 29 16.04 -7.68 -1.68
C ALA A 29 17.17 -8.70 -1.40
N GLN A 30 17.80 -8.63 -0.24
CA GLN A 30 18.79 -9.62 0.23
C GLN A 30 18.14 -10.80 0.99
N GLY A 31 16.81 -10.88 1.02
CA GLY A 31 16.06 -11.91 1.75
C GLY A 31 16.09 -11.73 3.26
N ARG A 32 16.45 -10.55 3.76
CA ARG A 32 16.54 -10.23 5.19
C ARG A 32 15.34 -9.41 5.65
N ASP A 33 15.06 -9.47 6.94
CA ASP A 33 14.04 -8.64 7.57
C ASP A 33 14.54 -7.20 7.75
N SER A 34 13.81 -6.23 7.19
CA SER A 34 14.05 -4.80 7.36
C SER A 34 13.66 -4.26 8.75
N GLY A 35 13.03 -5.08 9.58
CA GLY A 35 12.61 -4.72 10.93
C GLY A 35 11.63 -3.56 10.93
N LEU A 36 11.94 -2.52 11.71
CA LEU A 36 11.06 -1.35 11.86
C LEU A 36 11.32 -0.23 10.84
N ALA A 37 12.19 -0.44 9.83
CA ALA A 37 12.60 0.62 8.92
C ALA A 37 11.42 1.29 8.20
N ARG A 38 10.50 0.51 7.60
CA ARG A 38 9.29 1.04 6.93
C ARG A 38 8.28 1.65 7.90
N ILE A 39 8.17 1.10 9.11
CA ILE A 39 7.32 1.68 10.17
C ILE A 39 7.87 3.05 10.62
N HIS A 40 9.19 3.24 10.62
CA HIS A 40 9.79 4.54 10.89
C HIS A 40 9.64 5.49 9.70
N ALA A 41 9.88 5.02 8.47
CA ALA A 41 9.66 5.80 7.26
C ALA A 41 8.23 6.35 7.17
N SER A 42 7.23 5.53 7.54
CA SER A 42 5.81 5.93 7.51
C SER A 42 5.53 7.17 8.35
N LYS A 43 6.09 7.23 9.57
CA LYS A 43 5.93 8.37 10.48
C LYS A 43 6.53 9.64 9.89
N PHE A 44 7.70 9.53 9.26
CA PHE A 44 8.37 10.67 8.65
C PHE A 44 7.66 11.16 7.38
N TYR A 45 7.12 10.27 6.55
CA TYR A 45 6.29 10.69 5.41
C TYR A 45 5.00 11.40 5.86
N VAL A 46 4.37 10.95 6.95
CA VAL A 46 3.22 11.64 7.54
C VAL A 46 3.60 13.03 8.04
N LEU A 47 4.72 13.15 8.76
CA LEU A 47 5.21 14.44 9.26
C LEU A 47 5.61 15.41 8.13
N ALA A 48 6.19 14.90 7.04
CA ALA A 48 6.57 15.67 5.87
C ALA A 48 5.41 15.95 4.90
N ASN A 49 4.18 15.54 5.23
CA ASN A 49 3.01 15.60 4.35
C ASN A 49 3.23 14.94 2.96
N ALA A 50 4.10 13.92 2.90
CA ALA A 50 4.50 13.23 1.68
C ALA A 50 3.60 12.00 1.41
N MET A 51 2.30 12.25 1.20
CA MET A 51 1.27 11.20 1.15
C MET A 51 1.43 10.20 0.01
N ASP A 52 1.89 10.64 -1.17
CA ASP A 52 2.19 9.71 -2.28
C ASP A 52 3.26 8.68 -1.91
N SER A 53 4.33 9.12 -1.25
CA SER A 53 5.41 8.24 -0.78
C SER A 53 4.92 7.34 0.34
N PHE A 54 4.13 7.88 1.28
CA PHE A 54 3.50 7.09 2.35
C PHE A 54 2.66 5.94 1.80
N VAL A 55 1.78 6.22 0.83
CA VAL A 55 0.91 5.20 0.22
C VAL A 55 1.77 4.13 -0.44
N LYS A 56 2.71 4.52 -1.31
CA LYS A 56 3.57 3.56 -2.03
C LYS A 56 4.32 2.64 -1.06
N MET A 57 5.03 3.22 -0.09
CA MET A 57 5.79 2.44 0.89
C MET A 57 4.88 1.52 1.73
N SER A 58 3.68 1.97 2.07
CA SER A 58 2.72 1.15 2.81
C SER A 58 2.24 -0.05 1.99
N GLN A 59 1.98 0.13 0.69
CA GLN A 59 1.64 -0.99 -0.20
C GLN A 59 2.81 -1.98 -0.32
N ASP A 60 4.05 -1.48 -0.42
CA ASP A 60 5.25 -2.34 -0.46
C ASP A 60 5.48 -3.09 0.88
N LEU A 61 5.09 -2.50 2.02
CA LEU A 61 5.14 -3.16 3.33
C LEU A 61 4.05 -4.24 3.47
N ILE A 62 2.86 -3.99 2.93
CA ILE A 62 1.78 -4.97 2.89
C ILE A 62 2.21 -6.20 2.07
N ASP A 63 2.81 -6.01 0.90
CA ASP A 63 3.28 -7.11 0.07
C ASP A 63 4.39 -7.94 0.76
N GLU A 64 5.23 -7.29 1.56
CA GLU A 64 6.23 -7.95 2.41
C GLU A 64 5.58 -8.82 3.49
N PHE A 65 4.56 -8.31 4.18
CA PHE A 65 3.78 -9.09 5.16
C PHE A 65 3.10 -10.29 4.52
N VAL A 66 2.47 -10.11 3.35
CA VAL A 66 1.87 -11.22 2.59
C VAL A 66 2.91 -12.27 2.21
N THR A 67 4.08 -11.84 1.71
CA THR A 67 5.18 -12.74 1.33
C THR A 67 5.70 -13.57 2.52
N ARG A 68 5.66 -13.01 3.73
CA ARG A 68 6.04 -13.69 4.97
C ARG A 68 4.93 -14.56 5.57
N GLY A 69 3.73 -14.51 5.00
CA GLY A 69 2.55 -15.19 5.53
C GLY A 69 1.88 -14.46 6.70
N ASP A 70 2.29 -13.23 7.02
CA ASP A 70 1.66 -12.40 8.04
C ASP A 70 0.43 -11.66 7.47
N LEU A 71 -0.62 -12.45 7.21
CA LEU A 71 -1.87 -11.93 6.66
C LEU A 71 -2.62 -11.04 7.67
N VAL A 72 -2.43 -11.28 8.97
CA VAL A 72 -3.06 -10.47 10.03
C VAL A 72 -2.43 -9.08 10.06
N GLY A 73 -1.10 -8.99 10.04
CA GLY A 73 -0.39 -7.71 9.96
C GLY A 73 -0.69 -6.95 8.68
N ALA A 74 -0.73 -7.65 7.53
CA ALA A 74 -1.12 -7.04 6.25
C ALA A 74 -2.53 -6.43 6.30
N ARG A 75 -3.49 -7.16 6.88
CA ARG A 75 -4.88 -6.70 7.04
C ARG A 75 -4.97 -5.50 7.99
N GLN A 76 -4.33 -5.58 9.16
CA GLN A 76 -4.34 -4.48 10.13
C GLN A 76 -3.75 -3.21 9.54
N LEU A 77 -2.62 -3.31 8.84
CA LEU A 77 -1.97 -2.17 8.21
C LEU A 77 -2.89 -1.48 7.19
N ILE A 78 -3.62 -2.25 6.37
CA ILE A 78 -4.51 -1.65 5.38
C ILE A 78 -5.78 -1.06 6.00
N GLU A 79 -6.39 -1.75 6.96
CA GLU A 79 -7.65 -1.33 7.59
C GLU A 79 -7.47 -0.13 8.54
N GLU A 80 -6.40 -0.14 9.35
CA GLU A 80 -6.20 0.83 10.43
C GLU A 80 -5.36 2.04 10.01
N HIS A 81 -4.54 1.91 8.96
CA HIS A 81 -3.57 2.95 8.61
C HIS A 81 -3.68 3.42 7.14
N LEU A 82 -3.75 2.51 6.17
CA LEU A 82 -3.68 2.93 4.77
C LEU A 82 -5.03 3.42 4.21
N LEU A 83 -6.10 2.62 4.32
CA LEU A 83 -7.41 2.99 3.81
C LEU A 83 -7.96 4.29 4.42
N PRO A 84 -7.90 4.49 5.76
CA PRO A 84 -8.36 5.75 6.36
C PRO A 84 -7.65 6.96 5.77
N VAL A 85 -6.30 6.92 5.67
CA VAL A 85 -5.51 8.03 5.13
C VAL A 85 -5.89 8.35 3.68
N VAL A 86 -5.99 7.33 2.82
CA VAL A 86 -6.33 7.54 1.39
C VAL A 86 -7.74 8.14 1.22
N ILE A 87 -8.69 7.74 2.08
CA ILE A 87 -10.06 8.26 2.06
C ILE A 87 -10.10 9.70 2.59
N GLU A 88 -9.48 9.96 3.75
CA GLU A 88 -9.47 11.26 4.41
C GLU A 88 -8.75 12.33 3.56
N GLN A 89 -7.63 11.96 2.93
CA GLN A 89 -6.85 12.83 2.05
C GLN A 89 -7.42 12.89 0.62
N ARG A 90 -8.53 12.20 0.33
CA ARG A 90 -9.21 12.18 -0.97
C ARG A 90 -8.29 11.81 -2.15
N MET A 91 -7.38 10.86 -1.94
CA MET A 91 -6.42 10.40 -2.94
C MET A 91 -7.10 9.45 -3.94
N LEU A 92 -7.94 10.00 -4.81
CA LEU A 92 -8.78 9.24 -5.76
C LEU A 92 -7.96 8.43 -6.77
N ASP A 93 -6.74 8.85 -7.08
CA ASP A 93 -5.82 8.13 -7.93
C ASP A 93 -5.21 6.90 -7.23
N LYS A 94 -5.19 6.89 -5.90
CA LYS A 94 -4.67 5.79 -5.07
C LYS A 94 -5.75 4.85 -4.52
N ILE A 95 -6.99 5.31 -4.38
CA ILE A 95 -8.07 4.51 -3.78
C ILE A 95 -8.29 3.18 -4.50
N VAL A 96 -8.11 3.16 -5.83
CA VAL A 96 -8.26 1.97 -6.64
C VAL A 96 -7.18 0.95 -6.27
N SER A 97 -5.89 1.31 -6.33
CA SER A 97 -4.80 0.37 -6.03
C SER A 97 -4.87 -0.17 -4.59
N VAL A 98 -5.26 0.66 -3.63
CA VAL A 98 -5.36 0.26 -2.22
C VAL A 98 -6.53 -0.68 -1.99
N ARG A 99 -7.74 -0.36 -2.48
CA ARG A 99 -8.91 -1.27 -2.33
C ARG A 99 -8.72 -2.58 -3.07
N SER A 100 -8.06 -2.53 -4.23
CA SER A 100 -7.59 -3.67 -4.98
C SER A 100 -6.70 -4.60 -4.14
N GLN A 101 -5.65 -4.06 -3.52
CA GLN A 101 -4.76 -4.83 -2.64
C GLN A 101 -5.51 -5.37 -1.42
N TYR A 102 -6.42 -4.59 -0.85
CA TYR A 102 -7.24 -5.03 0.29
C TYR A 102 -8.12 -6.25 -0.05
N ALA A 103 -8.76 -6.24 -1.23
CA ALA A 103 -9.54 -7.39 -1.69
C ALA A 103 -8.69 -8.67 -1.80
N VAL A 104 -7.45 -8.55 -2.28
CA VAL A 104 -6.51 -9.68 -2.37
C VAL A 104 -6.16 -10.20 -0.98
N ILE A 105 -5.88 -9.32 0.00
CA ILE A 105 -5.61 -9.71 1.39
C ILE A 105 -6.81 -10.44 2.00
N LEU A 106 -8.03 -9.91 1.83
CA LEU A 106 -9.26 -10.59 2.27
C LEU A 106 -9.41 -11.97 1.64
N GLY A 107 -9.08 -12.09 0.34
CA GLY A 107 -9.03 -13.37 -0.36
C GLY A 107 -8.03 -14.35 0.27
N TYR A 108 -6.82 -13.90 0.60
CA TYR A 108 -5.83 -14.73 1.29
C TYR A 108 -6.27 -15.16 2.70
N CYS A 109 -7.01 -14.29 3.41
CA CYS A 109 -7.62 -14.57 4.71
C CYS A 109 -8.85 -15.51 4.62
N GLY A 110 -9.31 -15.88 3.42
CA GLY A 110 -10.49 -16.73 3.22
C GLY A 110 -11.83 -15.97 3.25
N GLU A 111 -11.81 -14.64 3.40
CA GLU A 111 -12.99 -13.78 3.40
C GLU A 111 -13.43 -13.42 1.98
N HIS A 112 -13.72 -14.44 1.19
CA HIS A 112 -13.97 -14.29 -0.25
C HIS A 112 -15.18 -13.39 -0.58
N ASP A 113 -16.22 -13.40 0.26
CA ASP A 113 -17.38 -12.54 0.04
C ASP A 113 -17.07 -11.08 0.37
N ALA A 114 -16.23 -10.81 1.38
CA ALA A 114 -15.75 -9.46 1.68
C ALA A 114 -14.80 -8.96 0.59
N ALA A 115 -13.90 -9.82 0.09
CA ALA A 115 -13.03 -9.53 -1.04
C ALA A 115 -13.84 -9.14 -2.29
N ALA A 116 -14.88 -9.91 -2.61
CA ALA A 116 -15.78 -9.59 -3.73
C ALA A 116 -16.52 -8.26 -3.52
N ALA A 117 -16.93 -7.95 -2.28
CA ALA A 117 -17.56 -6.67 -1.97
C ALA A 117 -16.60 -5.48 -2.16
N GLU A 118 -15.32 -5.60 -1.81
CA GLU A 118 -14.32 -4.56 -2.08
C GLU A 118 -14.12 -4.32 -3.58
N LEU A 119 -14.02 -5.39 -4.37
CA LEU A 119 -13.90 -5.27 -5.84
C LEU A 119 -15.14 -4.64 -6.47
N ALA A 120 -16.34 -4.96 -5.97
CA ALA A 120 -17.58 -4.35 -6.44
C ALA A 120 -17.61 -2.83 -6.18
N ARG A 121 -17.01 -2.35 -5.08
CA ARG A 121 -16.88 -0.90 -4.79
C ARG A 121 -15.97 -0.17 -5.77
N LEU A 122 -15.15 -0.87 -6.56
CA LEU A 122 -14.32 -0.28 -7.60
C LEU A 122 -15.10 0.07 -8.87
N ALA A 123 -16.31 -0.45 -9.05
CA ALA A 123 -17.10 -0.25 -10.28
C ALA A 123 -17.30 1.23 -10.68
N PRO A 124 -17.56 2.19 -9.77
CA PRO A 124 -17.72 3.59 -10.13
C PRO A 124 -16.45 4.25 -10.68
N TYR A 125 -15.27 3.70 -10.39
CA TYR A 125 -13.99 4.27 -10.85
C TYR A 125 -13.63 3.82 -12.26
N ARG A 126 -14.11 2.64 -12.69
CA ARG A 126 -13.75 2.01 -13.99
C ARG A 126 -13.87 2.93 -15.22
N PRO A 127 -14.90 3.78 -15.37
CA PRO A 127 -15.01 4.66 -16.54
C PRO A 127 -13.89 5.70 -16.63
N GLY A 128 -13.26 6.07 -15.50
CA GLY A 128 -12.16 7.03 -15.45
C GLY A 128 -10.77 6.42 -15.52
N LEU A 129 -10.67 5.09 -15.58
CA LEU A 129 -9.40 4.37 -15.57
C LEU A 129 -8.90 4.05 -16.99
N THR A 130 -7.58 3.94 -17.11
CA THR A 130 -6.95 3.43 -18.33
C THR A 130 -7.31 1.95 -18.55
N ALA A 131 -7.16 1.46 -19.79
CA ALA A 131 -7.37 0.05 -20.10
C ALA A 131 -6.47 -0.88 -19.27
N ALA A 132 -5.22 -0.47 -19.02
CA ALA A 132 -4.28 -1.24 -18.19
C ALA A 132 -4.74 -1.34 -16.73
N GLN A 133 -5.23 -0.24 -16.15
CA GLN A 133 -5.77 -0.25 -14.78
C GLN A 133 -7.05 -1.07 -14.66
N ASN A 134 -7.94 -1.01 -15.66
CA ASN A 134 -9.12 -1.88 -15.68
C ASN A 134 -8.75 -3.36 -15.77
N ALA A 135 -7.77 -3.71 -16.61
CA ALA A 135 -7.26 -5.08 -16.72
C ALA A 135 -6.64 -5.58 -15.40
N GLU A 136 -5.94 -4.71 -14.67
CA GLU A 136 -5.39 -5.06 -13.36
C GLU A 136 -6.49 -5.38 -12.33
N ILE A 137 -7.58 -4.60 -12.31
CA ILE A 137 -8.74 -4.91 -11.46
C ILE A 137 -9.34 -6.27 -11.84
N ASP A 138 -9.45 -6.55 -13.15
CA ASP A 138 -10.00 -7.82 -13.63
C ASP A 138 -9.12 -9.01 -13.21
N ASN A 139 -7.79 -8.90 -13.35
CA ASN A 139 -6.84 -9.91 -12.87
C ASN A 139 -7.00 -10.20 -11.37
N GLN A 140 -7.22 -9.17 -10.55
CA GLN A 140 -7.42 -9.33 -9.11
C GLN A 140 -8.77 -9.98 -8.78
N CYS A 141 -9.82 -9.67 -9.55
CA CYS A 141 -11.10 -10.36 -9.43
C CYS A 141 -10.92 -11.86 -9.72
N GLU A 142 -10.20 -12.21 -10.78
CA GLU A 142 -9.89 -13.60 -11.11
C GLU A 142 -9.06 -14.28 -10.02
N LEU A 143 -8.08 -13.57 -9.45
CA LEU A 143 -7.28 -14.08 -8.34
C LEU A 143 -8.14 -14.40 -7.11
N VAL A 144 -9.04 -13.51 -6.71
CA VAL A 144 -9.96 -13.75 -5.57
C VAL A 144 -10.87 -14.95 -5.84
N VAL A 145 -11.40 -15.09 -7.06
CA VAL A 145 -12.21 -16.25 -7.47
C VAL A 145 -11.39 -17.54 -7.42
N HIS A 146 -10.13 -17.50 -7.87
CA HIS A 146 -9.22 -18.64 -7.83
C HIS A 146 -8.87 -19.05 -6.39
N LEU A 147 -8.59 -18.08 -5.51
CA LEU A 147 -8.36 -18.33 -4.08
C LEU A 147 -9.56 -19.03 -3.42
N ARG A 148 -10.79 -18.62 -3.76
CA ARG A 148 -12.02 -19.26 -3.30
C ARG A 148 -12.13 -20.73 -3.70
N ARG A 149 -11.65 -21.11 -4.89
CA ARG A 149 -11.73 -22.48 -5.41
C ARG A 149 -10.68 -23.42 -4.83
N ASN A 150 -9.50 -22.90 -4.48
CA ASN A 150 -8.35 -23.72 -4.05
C ASN A 150 -8.21 -23.86 -2.53
N ARG A 151 -8.95 -23.07 -1.73
CA ARG A 151 -8.94 -23.11 -0.26
C ARG A 151 -10.34 -23.33 0.36
N GLY A 152 -11.30 -23.78 -0.45
CA GLY A 152 -12.65 -24.16 -0.01
C GLY A 152 -12.75 -25.60 0.45
#